data_AF-T1ASR0-F1
#
_entry.id   AF-T1ASR0-F1
#
_cell.length_a   1.000
_cell.length_b   1.000
_cell.length_c   1.000
_cell.angle_alpha   90.00
_cell.angle_beta   90.00
_cell.angle_gamma   90.00
#
_symmetry.space_group_name_H-M   'P 1'
#
loop_
_entity.id
_entity.type
_entity.pdbx_description
1 polymer ?
#
loop_
_entity_poly.entity_id
_entity_poly.type
_entity_poly.pdbx_seq_one_letter_code
_entity_poly.pdbx_strand_id
1 'polypeptide(L)'
;MIAVGSSPLPLRFERLSASYGARPALRDIELTVRAGEFVALAGPNGSGKTTLLRTVLGFVTPTAGRVELFGDRVVDLSVRERARRVAWLPQEESPRDDVRLLDYVMYGRYALHGTLEGDSAEDYELARSILDQVGLADRANDGILSISGGERQRAVLGRALAQTTPLLLLDEPTSHLDIGHQLDLLARVRDLSHRRGVTVVAALHDLNLAARFADRIVVLSRGRAVADGPPQEVLSEELLVRVWGVVADLRREPRTGMPYLIPHRLALAVETPRGSHFGPVHVVGGGGAAAPYLRVLADEGYSLSVGALHLLDSDAEVAETLLLTVPIEAPFAPLGPEVRGRHRALLEAAKAIVVAPFAVGPSNLANLEDLVPFAARTPTFLVRVPPTRRARFHGRIPREPHLRAPTNRGGDAR
;
A
#
# COMPACT_ATOMS: atom_id res chain seq x y z
N MET A 1 32.22 15.94 34.17
CA MET A 1 31.36 16.14 32.99
C MET A 1 31.91 15.25 31.88
N ILE A 2 31.51 13.98 31.88
CA ILE A 2 31.96 13.01 30.87
C ILE A 2 31.11 13.29 29.63
N ALA A 3 31.76 13.63 28.52
CA ALA A 3 31.10 13.78 27.24
C ALA A 3 30.34 12.48 26.94
N VAL A 4 29.02 12.57 26.85
CA VAL A 4 28.17 11.48 26.34
C VAL A 4 28.54 11.32 24.87
N GLY A 5 29.53 10.47 24.59
CA GLY A 5 29.88 10.10 23.23
C GLY A 5 28.66 9.50 22.58
N SER A 6 28.12 10.16 21.56
CA SER A 6 27.03 9.64 20.75
C SER A 6 27.45 8.29 20.18
N SER A 7 26.78 7.22 20.59
CA SER A 7 27.00 5.88 20.02
C SER A 7 26.88 5.97 18.48
N PRO A 8 27.78 5.36 17.71
CA PRO A 8 27.77 5.49 16.26
C PRO A 8 26.45 4.98 15.68
N LEU A 9 25.93 5.68 14.66
CA LEU A 9 24.70 5.28 13.98
C LEU A 9 24.88 3.88 13.35
N PRO A 10 23.90 2.96 13.50
CA PRO A 10 23.94 1.66 12.83
C PRO A 10 24.19 1.76 11.33
N LEU A 11 23.48 2.65 10.65
CA LEU A 11 23.67 2.91 9.23
C LEU A 11 23.64 4.39 8.91
N ARG A 12 24.54 4.80 8.03
CA ARG A 12 24.55 6.12 7.42
C ARG A 12 24.90 6.01 5.94
N PHE A 13 24.09 6.63 5.11
CA PHE A 13 24.29 6.79 3.68
C PHE A 13 24.52 8.28 3.43
N GLU A 14 25.68 8.63 2.89
CA GLU A 14 26.03 10.01 2.56
C GLU A 14 26.17 10.17 1.05
N ARG A 15 25.22 10.89 0.44
CA ARG A 15 25.16 11.16 -1.01
C ARG A 15 25.44 9.92 -1.86
N LEU A 16 24.93 8.77 -1.42
CA LEU A 16 25.27 7.47 -1.99
C LEU A 16 24.69 7.34 -3.40
N SER A 17 25.54 6.99 -4.36
CA SER A 17 25.13 6.60 -5.71
C SER A 17 25.72 5.24 -6.07
N ALA A 18 24.98 4.42 -6.81
CA ALA A 18 25.40 3.08 -7.21
C ALA A 18 24.79 2.69 -8.56
N SER A 19 25.50 1.87 -9.33
CA SER A 19 25.09 1.45 -10.69
C SER A 19 25.40 -0.02 -10.93
N TYR A 20 24.59 -0.68 -11.77
CA TYR A 20 24.93 -1.97 -12.36
C TYR A 20 25.42 -1.74 -13.80
N GLY A 21 26.74 -1.76 -13.98
CA GLY A 21 27.36 -1.33 -15.24
C GLY A 21 26.98 0.12 -15.55
N ALA A 22 26.46 0.37 -16.75
CA ALA A 22 26.02 1.71 -17.19
C ALA A 22 24.64 2.12 -16.64
N ARG A 23 23.90 1.24 -15.96
CA ARG A 23 22.54 1.53 -15.47
C ARG A 23 22.59 2.05 -14.04
N PRO A 24 22.29 3.35 -13.79
CA PRO A 24 22.23 3.90 -12.44
C PRO A 24 21.05 3.31 -11.67
N ALA A 25 21.34 2.74 -10.50
CA ALA A 25 20.35 2.11 -9.63
C ALA A 25 20.01 2.99 -8.41
N LEU A 26 21.00 3.72 -7.87
CA LEU A 26 20.84 4.68 -6.78
C LEU A 26 21.49 6.01 -7.15
N ARG A 27 20.89 7.11 -6.73
CA ARG A 27 21.31 8.48 -7.03
C ARG A 27 21.18 9.33 -5.78
N ASP A 28 22.32 9.72 -5.22
CA ASP A 28 22.42 10.73 -4.15
C ASP A 28 21.49 10.43 -2.95
N ILE A 29 21.58 9.20 -2.42
CA ILE A 29 20.83 8.79 -1.22
C ILE A 29 21.52 9.37 0.02
N GLU A 30 20.77 10.19 0.76
CA GLU A 30 21.10 10.65 2.10
C GLU A 30 20.12 10.01 3.08
N LEU A 31 20.60 9.18 4.00
CA LEU A 31 19.75 8.44 4.94
C LEU A 31 20.54 8.02 6.18
N THR A 32 19.92 8.10 7.35
CA THR A 32 20.46 7.57 8.61
C THR A 32 19.44 6.69 9.32
N VAL A 33 19.89 5.57 9.87
CA VAL A 33 19.08 4.65 10.69
C VAL A 33 19.59 4.68 12.13
N ARG A 34 18.67 4.81 13.09
CA ARG A 34 18.97 4.87 14.53
C ARG A 34 18.96 3.48 15.15
N ALA A 35 19.67 3.33 16.27
CA ALA A 35 19.73 2.05 17.00
C ALA A 35 18.34 1.64 17.51
N GLY A 36 17.97 0.38 17.30
CA GLY A 36 16.68 -0.20 17.72
C GLY A 36 15.47 0.25 16.89
N GLU A 37 15.69 1.05 15.85
CA GLU A 37 14.64 1.54 14.94
C GLU A 37 14.28 0.45 13.92
N PHE A 38 12.98 0.28 13.66
CA PHE A 38 12.48 -0.49 12.53
C PHE A 38 12.13 0.46 11.38
N VAL A 39 13.01 0.48 10.35
CA VAL A 39 12.80 1.24 9.11
C VAL A 39 12.27 0.32 8.00
N ALA A 40 11.14 0.69 7.39
CA ALA A 40 10.66 0.07 6.15
C ALA A 40 11.13 0.86 4.92
N LEU A 41 11.83 0.20 4.01
CA LEU A 41 12.08 0.69 2.67
C LEU A 41 10.89 0.35 1.79
N ALA A 42 10.18 1.36 1.33
CA ALA A 42 9.04 1.24 0.43
C ALA A 42 9.37 1.79 -0.96
N GLY A 43 8.60 1.40 -1.96
CA GLY A 43 8.69 1.96 -3.31
C GLY A 43 8.35 0.96 -4.39
N PRO A 44 8.15 1.39 -5.65
CA PRO A 44 7.87 0.51 -6.77
C PRO A 44 8.99 -0.50 -7.04
N ASN A 45 8.72 -1.49 -7.87
CA ASN A 45 9.74 -2.39 -8.39
C ASN A 45 10.81 -1.60 -9.16
N GLY A 46 12.07 -1.99 -8.98
CA GLY A 46 13.19 -1.27 -9.59
C GLY A 46 13.51 0.09 -8.98
N SER A 47 12.91 0.48 -7.85
CA SER A 47 13.21 1.76 -7.20
C SER A 47 14.59 1.84 -6.53
N GLY A 48 15.23 0.69 -6.29
CA GLY A 48 16.57 0.60 -5.71
C GLY A 48 16.65 -0.01 -4.30
N LYS A 49 15.52 -0.44 -3.68
CA LYS A 49 15.49 -1.02 -2.31
C LYS A 49 16.54 -2.10 -2.07
N THR A 50 16.47 -3.20 -2.81
CA THR A 50 17.44 -4.31 -2.77
C THR A 50 18.86 -3.84 -3.07
N THR A 51 19.04 -2.85 -3.96
CA THR A 51 20.37 -2.31 -4.26
C THR A 51 20.92 -1.56 -3.07
N LEU A 52 20.10 -0.78 -2.36
CA LEU A 52 20.48 -0.07 -1.14
C LEU A 52 20.93 -1.08 -0.07
N LEU A 53 20.14 -2.13 0.18
CA LEU A 53 20.52 -3.21 1.10
C LEU A 53 21.85 -3.88 0.69
N ARG A 54 22.02 -4.19 -0.61
CA ARG A 54 23.26 -4.77 -1.15
C ARG A 54 24.48 -3.88 -1.02
N THR A 55 24.33 -2.55 -0.97
CA THR A 55 25.46 -1.65 -0.68
C THR A 55 25.94 -1.79 0.76
N VAL A 56 25.05 -2.03 1.72
CA VAL A 56 25.41 -2.29 3.14
C VAL A 56 26.16 -3.62 3.27
N LEU A 57 25.74 -4.63 2.51
CA LEU A 57 26.36 -5.96 2.50
C LEU A 57 27.72 -6.01 1.78
N GLY A 58 28.05 -4.94 1.03
CA GLY A 58 29.24 -4.87 0.19
C GLY A 58 29.13 -5.68 -1.12
N PHE A 59 27.93 -6.10 -1.52
CA PHE A 59 27.69 -6.76 -2.81
C PHE A 59 27.62 -5.78 -3.98
N VAL A 60 27.33 -4.52 -3.69
CA VAL A 60 27.35 -3.42 -4.67
C VAL A 60 28.27 -2.32 -4.13
N THR A 61 29.31 -2.00 -4.89
CA THR A 61 30.23 -0.91 -4.53
C THR A 61 29.63 0.43 -4.96
N PRO A 62 29.59 1.44 -4.08
CA PRO A 62 29.17 2.80 -4.45
C PRO A 62 30.00 3.37 -5.60
N THR A 63 29.36 4.03 -6.56
CA THR A 63 30.05 4.82 -7.60
C THR A 63 30.36 6.24 -7.14
N ALA A 64 29.60 6.76 -6.16
CA ALA A 64 29.87 8.02 -5.48
C ALA A 64 29.25 7.99 -4.07
N GLY A 65 29.71 8.89 -3.20
CA GLY A 65 29.28 8.94 -1.80
C GLY A 65 29.83 7.75 -1.00
N ARG A 66 29.23 7.46 0.15
CA ARG A 66 29.61 6.30 0.96
C ARG A 66 28.46 5.77 1.81
N VAL A 67 28.63 4.53 2.26
CA VAL A 67 27.82 3.90 3.29
C VAL A 67 28.72 3.55 4.46
N GLU A 68 28.28 3.89 5.66
CA GLU A 68 28.93 3.59 6.94
C GLU A 68 28.05 2.62 7.73
N LEU A 69 28.69 1.62 8.34
CA LEU A 69 28.10 0.59 9.17
C LEU A 69 28.74 0.71 10.56
N PHE A 70 27.98 1.20 11.54
CA PHE A 70 28.48 1.52 12.89
C PHE A 70 29.71 2.45 12.89
N GLY A 71 29.73 3.44 11.97
CA GLY A 71 30.80 4.43 11.83
C GLY A 71 31.94 4.03 10.90
N ASP A 72 32.08 2.75 10.56
CA ASP A 72 33.10 2.27 9.63
C ASP A 72 32.57 2.25 8.20
N ARG A 73 33.37 2.67 7.22
CA ARG A 73 32.99 2.60 5.80
C ARG A 73 32.89 1.14 5.36
N VAL A 74 31.77 0.77 4.75
CA VAL A 74 31.51 -0.64 4.36
C VAL A 74 32.59 -1.22 3.44
N VAL A 75 33.16 -0.38 2.56
CA VAL A 75 34.21 -0.78 1.61
C VAL A 75 35.53 -1.13 2.28
N ASP A 76 35.77 -0.65 3.50
CA ASP A 76 37.00 -0.89 4.25
C ASP A 76 36.88 -2.10 5.19
N LEU A 77 35.66 -2.60 5.41
CA LEU A 77 35.39 -3.78 6.23
C LEU A 77 35.59 -5.06 5.43
N SER A 78 36.21 -6.07 6.03
CA SER A 78 36.21 -7.44 5.49
C SER A 78 34.81 -8.05 5.52
N VAL A 79 34.59 -9.12 4.75
CA VAL A 79 33.32 -9.87 4.75
C VAL A 79 32.95 -10.34 6.15
N ARG A 80 33.93 -10.84 6.91
CA ARG A 80 33.75 -11.34 8.27
C ARG A 80 33.37 -10.20 9.23
N GLU A 81 34.02 -9.05 9.11
CA GLU A 81 33.70 -7.85 9.88
C GLU A 81 32.30 -7.32 9.60
N ARG A 82 31.83 -7.38 8.35
CA ARG A 82 30.44 -7.05 8.01
C ARG A 82 29.47 -8.07 8.59
N ALA A 83 29.75 -9.37 8.41
CA ALA A 83 28.89 -10.42 8.96
C ALA A 83 28.82 -10.37 10.50
N ARG A 84 29.81 -9.85 11.22
CA ARG A 84 29.68 -9.63 12.68
C ARG A 84 28.75 -8.48 13.05
N ARG A 85 28.47 -7.57 12.13
CA ARG A 85 27.68 -6.35 12.35
C ARG A 85 26.27 -6.42 11.76
N VAL A 86 26.06 -7.18 10.68
CA VAL A 86 24.80 -7.26 9.95
C VAL A 86 24.41 -8.68 9.54
N ALA A 87 23.18 -9.06 9.86
CA ALA A 87 22.51 -10.25 9.33
C ALA A 87 21.60 -9.86 8.17
N TRP A 88 21.43 -10.78 7.21
CA TRP A 88 20.61 -10.55 6.03
C TRP A 88 19.67 -11.71 5.76
N LEU A 89 18.41 -11.38 5.52
CA LEU A 89 17.41 -12.28 4.99
C LEU A 89 17.15 -11.90 3.53
N PRO A 90 17.60 -12.71 2.55
CA PRO A 90 17.40 -12.44 1.14
C PRO A 90 15.94 -12.64 0.71
N GLN A 91 15.56 -12.02 -0.41
CA GLN A 91 14.24 -12.17 -1.05
C GLN A 91 13.92 -13.61 -1.42
N GLU A 92 14.89 -14.31 -1.99
CA GLU A 92 14.76 -15.72 -2.33
C GLU A 92 15.78 -16.52 -1.54
N GLU A 93 15.27 -17.47 -0.77
CA GLU A 93 16.09 -18.50 -0.18
C GLU A 93 15.50 -19.88 -0.42
N SER A 94 16.23 -20.68 -1.19
CA SER A 94 15.87 -22.06 -1.49
C SER A 94 16.97 -22.96 -0.94
N PRO A 95 16.79 -23.52 0.27
CA PRO A 95 17.63 -24.61 0.76
C PRO A 95 17.67 -25.72 -0.30
N ARG A 96 18.87 -26.20 -0.63
CA ARG A 96 19.06 -27.28 -1.62
C ARG A 96 19.15 -28.65 -0.97
N ASP A 97 19.65 -28.68 0.26
CA ASP A 97 19.86 -29.90 1.04
C ASP A 97 18.81 -29.97 2.16
N ASP A 98 18.27 -31.17 2.40
CA ASP A 98 17.34 -31.41 3.49
C ASP A 98 18.09 -31.65 4.80
N VAL A 99 18.27 -30.58 5.55
CA VAL A 99 18.96 -30.58 6.85
C VAL A 99 17.96 -30.29 7.97
N ARG A 100 18.26 -30.77 9.19
CA ARG A 100 17.39 -30.52 10.34
C ARG A 100 17.27 -29.02 10.59
N LEU A 101 16.11 -28.55 11.01
CA LEU A 101 15.90 -27.12 11.33
C LEU A 101 16.91 -26.59 12.35
N LEU A 102 17.27 -27.40 13.35
CA LEU A 102 18.31 -27.03 14.32
C LEU A 102 19.66 -26.76 13.63
N ASP A 103 20.10 -27.64 12.75
CA ASP A 103 21.37 -27.51 12.03
C ASP A 103 21.31 -26.35 11.02
N TYR A 104 20.16 -26.15 10.38
CA TYR A 104 19.94 -25.03 9.48
C TYR A 104 20.06 -23.67 10.19
N VAL A 105 19.50 -23.54 11.39
CA VAL A 105 19.65 -22.33 12.21
C VAL A 105 21.10 -22.14 12.65
N MET A 106 21.80 -23.23 12.99
CA MET A 106 23.22 -23.21 13.35
C MET A 106 24.12 -22.64 12.24
N TYR A 107 23.71 -22.71 10.97
CA TYR A 107 24.47 -22.08 9.87
C TYR A 107 24.67 -20.57 10.05
N GLY A 108 23.82 -19.89 10.81
CA GLY A 108 24.00 -18.48 11.16
C GLY A 108 25.20 -18.21 12.07
N ARG A 109 25.72 -19.24 12.77
CA ARG A 109 26.87 -19.15 13.67
C ARG A 109 28.21 -19.17 12.94
N TYR A 110 28.28 -19.69 11.71
CA TYR A 110 29.53 -19.81 10.96
C TYR A 110 30.24 -18.47 10.71
N ALA A 111 29.51 -17.35 10.65
CA ALA A 111 30.10 -16.01 10.56
C ALA A 111 30.97 -15.64 11.78
N LEU A 112 30.73 -16.29 12.92
CA LEU A 112 31.34 -16.00 14.20
C LEU A 112 32.51 -16.92 14.52
N HIS A 113 32.45 -18.19 14.12
CA HIS A 113 33.47 -19.21 14.39
C HIS A 113 34.80 -18.92 13.70
N GLY A 114 35.92 -19.04 14.44
CA GLY A 114 37.26 -19.10 13.85
C GLY A 114 37.42 -20.33 12.94
N THR A 115 38.42 -20.35 12.06
CA THR A 115 38.69 -21.44 11.11
C THR A 115 38.92 -22.82 11.76
N LEU A 116 39.07 -22.89 13.08
CA LEU A 116 39.34 -24.09 13.87
C LEU A 116 38.35 -24.28 15.04
N GLU A 117 37.33 -23.43 15.17
CA GLU A 117 36.31 -23.56 16.21
C GLU A 117 35.12 -24.35 15.66
N GLY A 118 34.72 -25.41 16.37
CA GLY A 118 33.53 -26.19 16.06
C GLY A 118 32.30 -25.70 16.84
N ASP A 119 31.16 -26.29 16.53
CA ASP A 119 29.90 -26.00 17.22
C ASP A 119 30.01 -26.28 18.73
N SER A 120 29.69 -25.28 19.54
CA SER A 120 29.67 -25.40 21.00
C SER A 120 28.30 -25.81 21.54
N ALA A 121 28.24 -26.32 22.77
CA ALA A 121 26.96 -26.58 23.45
C ALA A 121 26.11 -25.30 23.57
N GLU A 122 26.76 -24.16 23.82
CA GLU A 122 26.13 -22.83 23.89
C GLU A 122 25.50 -22.42 22.56
N ASP A 123 26.14 -22.72 21.42
CA ASP A 123 25.59 -22.44 20.10
C ASP A 123 24.29 -23.24 19.85
N TYR A 124 24.26 -24.50 20.25
CA TYR A 124 23.06 -25.33 20.15
C TYR A 124 21.94 -24.89 21.11
N GLU A 125 22.27 -24.42 22.31
CA GLU A 125 21.30 -23.83 23.24
C GLU A 125 20.68 -22.55 22.65
N LEU A 126 21.52 -21.68 22.07
CA LEU A 126 21.08 -20.49 21.36
C LEU A 126 20.17 -20.85 20.18
N ALA A 127 20.57 -21.81 19.34
CA ALA A 127 19.77 -22.23 18.19
C ALA A 127 18.40 -22.78 18.60
N ARG A 128 18.32 -23.56 19.70
CA ARG A 128 17.05 -24.01 20.27
C ARG A 128 16.19 -22.86 20.78
N SER A 129 16.80 -21.90 21.48
CA SER A 129 16.10 -20.69 21.92
C SER A 129 15.55 -19.91 20.74
N ILE A 130 16.29 -19.82 19.63
CA ILE A 130 15.83 -19.13 18.43
C ILE A 130 14.69 -19.89 17.76
N LEU A 131 14.76 -21.22 17.65
CA LEU A 131 13.66 -22.03 17.12
C LEU A 131 12.37 -21.81 17.92
N ASP A 132 12.46 -21.73 19.25
CA ASP A 132 11.33 -21.36 20.10
C ASP A 132 10.80 -19.95 19.78
N GLN A 133 11.69 -18.97 19.67
CA GLN A 133 11.33 -17.59 19.32
C GLN A 133 10.67 -17.43 17.96
N VAL A 134 10.94 -18.32 17.00
CA VAL A 134 10.29 -18.33 15.68
C VAL A 134 9.16 -19.37 15.60
N GLY A 135 8.77 -19.98 16.72
CA GLY A 135 7.64 -20.91 16.80
C GLY A 135 7.86 -22.22 16.04
N LEU A 136 9.06 -22.79 16.16
CA LEU A 136 9.51 -24.05 15.54
C LEU A 136 10.23 -24.99 16.54
N ALA A 137 10.05 -24.79 17.85
CA ALA A 137 10.75 -25.57 18.89
C ALA A 137 10.51 -27.09 18.76
N ASP A 138 9.27 -27.49 18.53
CA ASP A 138 8.79 -28.86 18.36
C ASP A 138 9.18 -29.48 17.01
N ARG A 139 9.69 -28.66 16.08
CA ARG A 139 10.09 -29.05 14.72
C ARG A 139 11.60 -29.09 14.54
N ALA A 140 12.38 -28.95 15.61
CA ALA A 140 13.84 -28.82 15.54
C ALA A 140 14.55 -29.97 14.79
N ASN A 141 13.97 -31.18 14.80
CA ASN A 141 14.51 -32.37 14.14
C ASN A 141 13.93 -32.62 12.75
N ASP A 142 12.94 -31.84 12.31
CA ASP A 142 12.37 -31.94 10.97
C ASP A 142 13.33 -31.41 9.93
N GLY A 143 13.21 -31.91 8.69
CA GLY A 143 13.94 -31.39 7.54
C GLY A 143 13.41 -30.04 7.06
N ILE A 144 14.31 -29.14 6.66
CA ILE A 144 13.95 -27.83 6.08
C ILE A 144 13.11 -27.94 4.80
N LEU A 145 13.21 -29.05 4.07
CA LEU A 145 12.41 -29.30 2.87
C LEU A 145 11.04 -29.92 3.17
N SER A 146 10.83 -30.47 4.38
CA SER A 146 9.57 -31.14 4.76
C SER A 146 8.52 -30.20 5.38
N ILE A 147 8.90 -28.98 5.73
CA ILE A 147 8.01 -27.99 6.34
C ILE A 147 7.30 -27.09 5.31
N SER A 148 6.20 -26.45 5.75
CA SER A 148 5.45 -25.48 4.95
C SER A 148 6.28 -24.24 4.58
N GLY A 149 5.85 -23.49 3.57
CA GLY A 149 6.53 -22.25 3.17
C GLY A 149 6.61 -21.20 4.27
N GLY A 150 5.55 -21.07 5.09
CA GLY A 150 5.54 -20.15 6.23
C GLY A 150 6.50 -20.56 7.34
N GLU A 151 6.56 -21.85 7.67
CA GLU A 151 7.55 -22.38 8.60
C GLU A 151 8.98 -22.20 8.05
N ARG A 152 9.19 -22.43 6.75
CA ARG A 152 10.49 -22.25 6.10
C ARG A 152 10.98 -20.82 6.24
N GLN A 153 10.10 -19.84 6.03
CA GLN A 153 10.47 -18.44 6.21
C GLN A 153 10.84 -18.10 7.66
N ARG A 154 10.15 -18.70 8.63
CA ARG A 154 10.51 -18.57 10.06
C ARG A 154 11.85 -19.23 10.39
N ALA A 155 12.17 -20.38 9.78
CA ALA A 155 13.48 -21.01 9.91
C ALA A 155 14.60 -20.15 9.30
N VAL A 156 14.37 -19.52 8.13
CA VAL A 156 15.30 -18.59 7.49
C VAL A 156 15.55 -17.37 8.38
N LEU A 157 14.49 -16.80 8.98
CA LEU A 157 14.62 -15.76 10.00
C LEU A 157 15.45 -16.26 11.18
N GLY A 158 15.15 -17.46 11.70
CA GLY A 158 15.90 -18.06 12.80
C GLY A 158 17.40 -18.14 12.51
N ARG A 159 17.79 -18.59 11.32
CA ARG A 159 19.20 -18.62 10.91
C ARG A 159 19.83 -17.22 10.92
N ALA A 160 19.13 -16.20 10.40
CA ALA A 160 19.63 -14.83 10.45
C ALA A 160 19.81 -14.33 11.90
N LEU A 161 18.89 -14.69 12.81
CA LEU A 161 18.98 -14.34 14.23
C LEU A 161 20.12 -15.05 14.96
N ALA A 162 20.49 -16.26 14.53
CA ALA A 162 21.60 -17.01 15.13
C ALA A 162 22.94 -16.27 14.97
N GLN A 163 23.06 -15.41 13.96
CA GLN A 163 24.21 -14.55 13.75
C GLN A 163 24.39 -13.50 14.87
N THR A 164 23.36 -13.23 15.67
CA THR A 164 23.40 -12.35 16.86
C THR A 164 23.95 -10.94 16.56
N THR A 165 23.56 -10.36 15.43
CA THR A 165 24.04 -9.06 14.98
C THR A 165 23.15 -7.91 15.45
N PRO A 166 23.70 -6.70 15.68
CA PRO A 166 22.93 -5.52 16.08
C PRO A 166 22.06 -4.93 14.97
N LEU A 167 22.27 -5.32 13.71
CA LEU A 167 21.49 -4.89 12.54
C LEU A 167 20.97 -6.10 11.77
N LEU A 168 19.68 -6.07 11.42
CA LEU A 168 19.01 -7.06 10.58
C LEU A 168 18.46 -6.38 9.32
N LEU A 169 18.90 -6.87 8.15
CA LEU A 169 18.37 -6.46 6.86
C LEU A 169 17.41 -7.52 6.32
N LEU A 170 16.22 -7.11 5.92
CA LEU A 170 15.21 -8.00 5.35
C LEU A 170 14.87 -7.54 3.94
N ASP A 171 15.07 -8.38 2.93
CA ASP A 171 14.72 -8.05 1.56
C ASP A 171 13.44 -8.81 1.19
N GLU A 172 12.29 -8.13 1.18
CA GLU A 172 10.97 -8.72 0.90
C GLU A 172 10.61 -9.98 1.73
N PRO A 173 10.74 -9.92 3.07
CA PRO A 173 10.59 -11.09 3.93
C PRO A 173 9.18 -11.71 3.92
N THR A 174 8.18 -10.99 3.40
CA THR A 174 6.77 -11.39 3.38
C THR A 174 6.31 -11.93 2.02
N SER A 175 7.20 -12.00 1.04
CA SER A 175 6.88 -12.54 -0.29
C SER A 175 6.49 -14.01 -0.19
N HIS A 176 5.50 -14.42 -0.98
CA HIS A 176 4.96 -15.81 -1.02
C HIS A 176 4.31 -16.33 0.27
N LEU A 177 4.14 -15.48 1.30
CA LEU A 177 3.39 -15.82 2.50
C LEU A 177 1.92 -15.42 2.39
N ASP A 178 1.03 -16.19 3.00
CA ASP A 178 -0.34 -15.76 3.25
C ASP A 178 -0.39 -14.67 4.34
N ILE A 179 -1.54 -14.00 4.45
CA ILE A 179 -1.75 -12.86 5.34
C ILE A 179 -1.44 -13.21 6.81
N GLY A 180 -1.79 -14.42 7.26
CA GLY A 180 -1.56 -14.83 8.65
C GLY A 180 -0.06 -14.93 8.96
N HIS A 181 0.68 -15.59 8.07
CA HIS A 181 2.12 -15.74 8.19
C HIS A 181 2.88 -14.41 8.03
N GLN A 182 2.41 -13.50 7.17
CA GLN A 182 2.99 -12.15 7.05
C GLN A 182 2.89 -11.37 8.37
N LEU A 183 1.72 -11.41 9.01
CA LEU A 183 1.49 -10.72 10.28
C LEU A 183 2.33 -11.30 11.42
N ASP A 184 2.40 -12.63 11.53
CA ASP A 184 3.24 -13.28 12.56
C ASP A 184 4.72 -12.94 12.39
N LEU A 185 5.24 -13.00 11.16
CA LEU A 185 6.64 -12.69 10.87
C LEU A 185 6.98 -11.24 11.25
N LEU A 186 6.19 -10.28 10.78
CA LEU A 186 6.45 -8.85 11.05
C LEU A 186 6.23 -8.48 12.51
N ALA A 187 5.31 -9.15 13.22
CA ALA A 187 5.15 -8.99 14.66
C ALA A 187 6.42 -9.42 15.41
N ARG A 188 7.00 -10.58 15.05
CA ARG A 188 8.27 -11.06 15.65
C ARG A 188 9.43 -10.13 15.34
N VAL A 189 9.52 -9.61 14.12
CA VAL A 189 10.56 -8.65 13.71
C VAL A 189 10.43 -7.34 14.48
N ARG A 190 9.20 -6.82 14.65
CA ARG A 190 8.97 -5.62 15.45
C ARG A 190 9.33 -5.85 16.92
N ASP A 191 8.97 -6.99 17.48
CA ASP A 191 9.33 -7.37 18.84
C ASP A 191 10.84 -7.46 19.05
N LEU A 192 11.57 -8.01 18.08
CA LEU A 192 13.03 -8.04 18.08
C LEU A 192 13.61 -6.62 18.14
N SER A 193 13.04 -5.70 17.35
CA SER A 193 13.48 -4.30 17.34
C SER A 193 13.21 -3.61 18.68
N HIS A 194 11.96 -3.65 19.14
CA HIS A 194 11.50 -2.85 20.29
C HIS A 194 11.90 -3.44 21.64
N ARG A 195 11.91 -4.77 21.77
CA ARG A 195 12.20 -5.44 23.06
C ARG A 195 13.66 -5.79 23.23
N ARG A 196 14.40 -6.00 22.13
CA ARG A 196 15.80 -6.44 22.17
C ARG A 196 16.79 -5.43 21.59
N GLY A 197 16.31 -4.29 21.09
CA GLY A 197 17.15 -3.20 20.60
C GLY A 197 17.88 -3.51 19.30
N VAL A 198 17.48 -4.55 18.56
CA VAL A 198 18.05 -4.84 17.25
C VAL A 198 17.56 -3.78 16.26
N THR A 199 18.46 -3.25 15.44
CA THR A 199 18.07 -2.32 14.38
C THR A 199 17.56 -3.11 13.18
N VAL A 200 16.42 -2.74 12.60
CA VAL A 200 15.83 -3.46 11.46
C VAL A 200 15.67 -2.52 10.27
N VAL A 201 16.13 -2.96 9.09
CA VAL A 201 15.78 -2.31 7.81
C VAL A 201 15.16 -3.35 6.90
N ALA A 202 13.88 -3.20 6.58
CA ALA A 202 13.13 -4.15 5.74
C ALA A 202 12.65 -3.52 4.45
N ALA A 203 12.94 -4.11 3.30
CA ALA A 203 12.26 -3.79 2.05
C ALA A 203 10.87 -4.44 2.06
N LEU A 204 9.81 -3.63 2.11
CA LEU A 204 8.42 -4.07 2.13
C LEU A 204 7.68 -3.49 0.92
N HIS A 205 6.88 -4.33 0.25
CA HIS A 205 6.03 -3.90 -0.87
C HIS A 205 4.63 -3.49 -0.44
N ASP A 206 4.11 -4.11 0.60
CA ASP A 206 2.81 -3.76 1.16
C ASP A 206 2.96 -2.57 2.11
N LEU A 207 2.40 -1.44 1.70
CA LEU A 207 2.44 -0.19 2.46
C LEU A 207 1.60 -0.23 3.74
N ASN A 208 0.53 -1.05 3.78
CA ASN A 208 -0.27 -1.24 4.99
C ASN A 208 0.52 -2.04 6.03
N LEU A 209 1.28 -3.06 5.60
CA LEU A 209 2.20 -3.77 6.48
C LEU A 209 3.34 -2.85 6.96
N ALA A 210 3.94 -2.06 6.07
CA ALA A 210 4.96 -1.09 6.45
C ALA A 210 4.42 -0.07 7.48
N ALA A 211 3.25 0.50 7.23
CA ALA A 211 2.59 1.44 8.15
C ALA A 211 2.29 0.85 9.51
N ARG A 212 1.90 -0.43 9.55
CA ARG A 212 1.51 -1.10 10.78
C ARG A 212 2.70 -1.47 11.66
N PHE A 213 3.82 -1.88 11.07
CA PHE A 213 4.92 -2.50 11.82
C PHE A 213 6.18 -1.64 11.95
N ALA A 214 6.47 -0.76 11.00
CA ALA A 214 7.67 0.06 11.02
C ALA A 214 7.48 1.34 11.84
N ASP A 215 8.56 1.79 12.48
CA ASP A 215 8.62 3.08 13.17
C ASP A 215 8.71 4.23 12.16
N ARG A 216 9.34 3.94 11.02
CA ARG A 216 9.67 4.92 9.97
C ARG A 216 9.63 4.27 8.59
N ILE A 217 9.13 5.00 7.61
CA ILE A 217 9.08 4.59 6.22
C ILE A 217 10.00 5.49 5.40
N VAL A 218 10.88 4.88 4.61
CA VAL A 218 11.69 5.56 3.60
C VAL A 218 11.20 5.11 2.23
N VAL A 219 10.72 6.06 1.43
CA VAL A 219 10.19 5.77 0.10
C VAL A 219 11.26 6.02 -0.94
N LEU A 220 11.63 4.96 -1.66
CA LEU A 220 12.53 5.01 -2.80
C LEU A 220 11.73 5.09 -4.10
N SER A 221 12.10 6.02 -4.97
CA SER A 221 11.58 6.10 -6.34
C SER A 221 12.69 6.51 -7.31
N ARG A 222 12.83 5.77 -8.42
CA ARG A 222 13.83 6.01 -9.47
C ARG A 222 15.26 6.21 -8.92
N GLY A 223 15.62 5.42 -7.90
CA GLY A 223 16.94 5.44 -7.27
C GLY A 223 17.16 6.58 -6.27
N ARG A 224 16.14 7.35 -5.88
CA ARG A 224 16.23 8.44 -4.90
C ARG A 224 15.32 8.18 -3.70
N ALA A 225 15.72 8.64 -2.52
CA ALA A 225 14.83 8.77 -1.37
C ALA A 225 13.94 10.00 -1.58
N VAL A 226 12.62 9.79 -1.67
CA VAL A 226 11.65 10.85 -2.00
C VAL A 226 10.71 11.20 -0.84
N ALA A 227 10.69 10.38 0.20
CA ALA A 227 10.01 10.65 1.46
C ALA A 227 10.67 9.83 2.58
N ASP A 228 10.66 10.37 3.78
CA ASP A 228 11.34 9.81 4.93
C ASP A 228 10.74 10.35 6.23
N GLY A 229 10.18 9.47 7.07
CA GLY A 229 9.50 9.87 8.31
C GLY A 229 8.57 8.78 8.86
N PRO A 230 7.84 9.07 9.94
CA PRO A 230 6.86 8.14 10.49
C PRO A 230 5.72 7.89 9.48
N PRO A 231 5.06 6.72 9.51
CA PRO A 231 4.03 6.34 8.54
C PRO A 231 2.94 7.40 8.31
N GLN A 232 2.50 8.08 9.37
CA GLN A 232 1.45 9.10 9.34
C GLN A 232 1.85 10.38 8.58
N GLU A 233 3.15 10.69 8.53
CA GLU A 233 3.67 11.87 7.85
C GLU A 233 4.09 11.55 6.42
N VAL A 234 4.53 10.32 6.17
CA VAL A 234 5.03 9.88 4.86
C VAL A 234 3.88 9.49 3.94
N LEU A 235 2.92 8.70 4.41
CA LEU A 235 1.87 8.16 3.56
C LEU A 235 0.80 9.22 3.33
N SER A 236 0.62 9.61 2.07
CA SER A 236 -0.41 10.55 1.61
C SER A 236 -0.95 10.11 0.24
N GLU A 237 -2.16 10.53 -0.11
CA GLU A 237 -2.76 10.22 -1.41
C GLU A 237 -1.91 10.77 -2.57
N GLU A 238 -1.35 11.96 -2.41
CA GLU A 238 -0.46 12.60 -3.39
C GLU A 238 0.84 11.81 -3.58
N LEU A 239 1.41 11.26 -2.50
CA LEU A 239 2.59 10.41 -2.58
C LEU A 239 2.28 9.14 -3.38
N LEU A 240 1.14 8.51 -3.14
CA LEU A 240 0.73 7.28 -3.83
C LEU A 240 0.58 7.50 -5.33
N VAL A 241 -0.07 8.60 -5.72
CA VAL A 241 -0.19 9.00 -7.12
C VAL A 241 1.19 9.27 -7.71
N ARG A 242 2.01 10.08 -7.05
CA ARG A 242 3.34 10.49 -7.57
C ARG A 242 4.32 9.34 -7.73
N VAL A 243 4.34 8.39 -6.78
CA VAL A 243 5.35 7.34 -6.71
C VAL A 243 4.87 6.03 -7.32
N TRP A 244 3.63 5.62 -7.03
CA TRP A 244 3.08 4.35 -7.51
C TRP A 244 2.08 4.52 -8.67
N GLY A 245 1.64 5.74 -8.97
CA GLY A 245 0.58 5.95 -9.96
C GLY A 245 -0.73 5.33 -9.50
N VAL A 246 -1.06 5.42 -8.21
CA VAL A 246 -2.25 4.81 -7.62
C VAL A 246 -3.07 5.88 -6.91
N VAL A 247 -4.36 5.95 -7.22
CA VAL A 247 -5.36 6.70 -6.44
C VAL A 247 -5.93 5.75 -5.39
N ALA A 248 -5.84 6.15 -4.12
CA ALA A 248 -6.28 5.36 -2.99
C ALA A 248 -6.88 6.28 -1.92
N ASP A 249 -7.86 5.78 -1.16
CA ASP A 249 -8.26 6.46 0.09
C ASP A 249 -7.21 6.19 1.16
N LEU A 250 -6.78 7.22 1.86
CA LEU A 250 -6.03 7.07 3.09
C LEU A 250 -6.96 7.21 4.30
N ARG A 251 -7.20 6.10 4.99
CA ARG A 251 -8.01 6.07 6.22
C ARG A 251 -7.12 5.88 7.44
N ARG A 252 -7.61 6.25 8.61
CA ARG A 252 -6.99 5.91 9.88
C ARG A 252 -7.61 4.62 10.41
N GLU A 253 -6.79 3.60 10.65
CA GLU A 253 -7.27 2.34 11.25
C GLU A 253 -7.73 2.60 12.70
N PRO A 254 -8.99 2.29 13.07
CA PRO A 254 -9.51 2.63 14.40
C PRO A 254 -8.78 1.97 15.57
N ARG A 255 -8.18 0.80 15.36
CA ARG A 255 -7.52 0.01 16.41
C ARG A 255 -6.10 0.48 16.72
N THR A 256 -5.37 0.90 15.70
CA THR A 256 -3.93 1.21 15.81
C THR A 256 -3.64 2.70 15.64
N GLY A 257 -4.57 3.46 15.04
CA GLY A 257 -4.35 4.84 14.64
C GLY A 257 -3.39 4.98 13.45
N MET A 258 -2.94 3.88 12.85
CA MET A 258 -2.04 3.87 11.71
C MET A 258 -2.80 4.18 10.41
N PRO A 259 -2.13 4.79 9.42
CA PRO A 259 -2.70 4.95 8.09
C PRO A 259 -2.98 3.58 7.45
N TYR A 260 -4.12 3.48 6.78
CA TYR A 260 -4.56 2.31 6.04
C TYR A 260 -5.03 2.74 4.65
N LEU A 261 -4.41 2.16 3.64
CA LEU A 261 -4.52 2.50 2.24
C LEU A 261 -5.53 1.58 1.57
N ILE A 262 -6.50 2.16 0.88
CA ILE A 262 -7.51 1.44 0.09
C ILE A 262 -7.33 1.86 -1.38
N PRO A 263 -6.53 1.12 -2.16
CA PRO A 263 -6.29 1.44 -3.57
C PRO A 263 -7.54 1.19 -4.40
N HIS A 264 -7.89 2.15 -5.27
CA HIS A 264 -9.09 2.08 -6.12
C HIS A 264 -8.76 1.86 -7.58
N ARG A 265 -7.78 2.63 -8.09
CA ARG A 265 -7.44 2.66 -9.51
C ARG A 265 -6.01 3.13 -9.72
N LEU A 266 -5.48 2.84 -10.90
CA LEU A 266 -4.27 3.49 -11.37
C LEU A 266 -4.57 4.94 -11.71
N ALA A 267 -3.71 5.85 -11.26
CA ALA A 267 -3.54 7.13 -11.90
C ALA A 267 -2.96 6.83 -13.29
N LEU A 268 -3.82 6.74 -14.30
CA LEU A 268 -3.39 6.83 -15.69
C LEU A 268 -2.51 8.07 -15.82
N ALA A 269 -1.46 8.02 -16.64
CA ALA A 269 -0.55 9.14 -16.81
C ALA A 269 -1.32 10.38 -17.30
N VAL A 270 -1.85 11.15 -16.35
CA VAL A 270 -2.39 12.47 -16.58
C VAL A 270 -1.16 13.34 -16.73
N GLU A 271 -0.77 13.60 -17.98
CA GLU A 271 -0.14 14.88 -18.26
C GLU A 271 -1.01 15.92 -17.56
N THR A 272 -0.45 16.65 -16.58
CA THR A 272 -1.10 17.81 -15.95
C THR A 272 -1.94 18.52 -17.00
N PRO A 273 -3.28 18.66 -16.84
CA PRO A 273 -4.09 19.33 -17.82
C PRO A 273 -3.62 20.78 -17.90
N ARG A 274 -2.78 21.07 -18.89
CA ARG A 274 -2.47 22.42 -19.32
C ARG A 274 -3.75 22.92 -19.99
N GLY A 275 -4.61 23.56 -19.19
CA GLY A 275 -5.80 24.26 -19.68
C GLY A 275 -7.04 23.39 -19.80
N SER A 276 -8.15 23.87 -19.25
CA SER A 276 -9.50 23.34 -19.49
C SER A 276 -9.81 23.38 -20.99
N HIS A 277 -9.88 22.23 -21.66
CA HIS A 277 -10.09 22.19 -23.12
C HIS A 277 -11.55 21.95 -23.56
N PHE A 278 -12.47 21.60 -22.65
CA PHE A 278 -13.91 21.58 -22.95
C PHE A 278 -14.72 22.21 -21.80
N GLY A 279 -15.60 23.16 -22.16
CA GLY A 279 -16.33 24.02 -21.22
C GLY A 279 -17.26 23.27 -20.27
N PRO A 280 -17.88 23.97 -19.30
CA PRO A 280 -18.42 23.31 -18.12
C PRO A 280 -19.51 22.29 -18.46
N VAL A 281 -19.27 21.04 -18.10
CA VAL A 281 -20.26 19.96 -18.14
C VAL A 281 -21.02 19.99 -16.82
N HIS A 282 -22.34 20.09 -16.89
CA HIS A 282 -23.20 20.11 -15.71
C HIS A 282 -23.76 18.72 -15.45
N VAL A 283 -23.45 18.13 -14.30
CA VAL A 283 -23.89 16.78 -13.94
C VAL A 283 -25.02 16.86 -12.92
N VAL A 284 -26.20 16.34 -13.26
CA VAL A 284 -27.36 16.29 -12.37
C VAL A 284 -27.48 14.89 -11.78
N GLY A 285 -27.56 14.81 -10.45
CA GLY A 285 -27.60 13.56 -9.70
C GLY A 285 -28.24 13.69 -8.32
N GLY A 286 -27.95 12.71 -7.47
CA GLY A 286 -28.44 12.56 -6.11
C GLY A 286 -28.27 11.12 -5.62
N GLY A 287 -28.07 10.96 -4.31
CA GLY A 287 -27.94 9.65 -3.66
C GLY A 287 -26.73 8.84 -4.11
N GLY A 288 -25.61 9.50 -4.47
CA GLY A 288 -24.39 8.85 -4.94
C GLY A 288 -24.38 8.42 -6.41
N ALA A 289 -25.43 8.72 -7.17
CA ALA A 289 -25.54 8.30 -8.57
C ALA A 289 -24.71 9.17 -9.53
N ALA A 290 -24.44 10.43 -9.21
CA ALA A 290 -23.60 11.30 -10.04
C ALA A 290 -22.09 11.06 -9.82
N ALA A 291 -21.68 10.58 -8.66
CA ALA A 291 -20.29 10.42 -8.23
C ALA A 291 -19.40 9.69 -9.25
N PRO A 292 -19.82 8.56 -9.87
CA PRO A 292 -19.00 7.89 -10.88
C PRO A 292 -18.76 8.78 -12.11
N TYR A 293 -19.77 9.54 -12.55
CA TYR A 293 -19.69 10.40 -13.73
C TYR A 293 -18.87 11.65 -13.47
N LEU A 294 -19.03 12.26 -12.28
CA LEU A 294 -18.20 13.39 -11.85
C LEU A 294 -16.71 13.02 -11.85
N ARG A 295 -16.37 11.83 -11.34
CA ARG A 295 -14.98 11.33 -11.33
C ARG A 295 -14.45 11.11 -12.74
N VAL A 296 -15.19 10.38 -13.58
CA VAL A 296 -14.75 10.09 -14.95
C VAL A 296 -14.60 11.37 -15.78
N LEU A 297 -15.56 12.29 -15.71
CA LEU A 297 -15.47 13.53 -16.48
C LEU A 297 -14.35 14.47 -15.96
N ALA A 298 -14.12 14.50 -14.65
CA ALA A 298 -12.99 15.25 -14.08
C ALA A 298 -11.65 14.65 -14.51
N ASP A 299 -11.54 13.32 -14.52
CA ASP A 299 -10.36 12.59 -14.99
C ASP A 299 -10.05 12.86 -16.48
N GLU A 300 -11.09 13.00 -17.30
CA GLU A 300 -10.96 13.36 -18.73
C GLU A 300 -10.70 14.88 -18.95
N GLY A 301 -10.52 15.65 -17.88
CA GLY A 301 -10.14 17.07 -17.95
C GLY A 301 -11.27 18.03 -18.29
N TYR A 302 -12.53 17.61 -18.17
CA TYR A 302 -13.67 18.50 -18.33
C TYR A 302 -13.78 19.48 -17.14
N SER A 303 -14.09 20.74 -17.43
CA SER A 303 -14.59 21.64 -16.38
C SER A 303 -15.96 21.14 -15.94
N LEU A 304 -16.22 21.05 -14.64
CA LEU A 304 -17.49 20.50 -14.14
C LEU A 304 -18.27 21.49 -13.29
N SER A 305 -19.58 21.26 -13.26
CA SER A 305 -20.48 21.76 -12.23
C SER A 305 -21.48 20.65 -11.91
N VAL A 306 -22.13 20.73 -10.75
CA VAL A 306 -23.09 19.72 -10.31
C VAL A 306 -24.45 20.36 -10.02
N GLY A 307 -25.51 19.57 -10.23
CA GLY A 307 -26.87 19.93 -9.87
C GLY A 307 -27.02 20.18 -8.37
N ALA A 308 -28.20 20.61 -7.95
CA ALA A 308 -28.47 20.80 -6.53
C ALA A 308 -28.40 19.45 -5.80
N LEU A 309 -27.69 19.41 -4.67
CA LEU A 309 -27.49 18.22 -3.84
C LEU A 309 -27.89 18.50 -2.39
N HIS A 310 -28.04 17.43 -1.61
CA HIS A 310 -28.33 17.52 -0.18
C HIS A 310 -27.06 17.36 0.66
N LEU A 311 -27.03 17.99 1.84
CA LEU A 311 -26.00 17.71 2.85
C LEU A 311 -25.97 16.20 3.16
N LEU A 312 -24.77 15.64 3.34
CA LEU A 312 -24.51 14.22 3.59
C LEU A 312 -24.86 13.28 2.42
N ASP A 313 -25.06 13.83 1.21
CA ASP A 313 -25.15 13.03 -0.01
C ASP A 313 -23.75 12.62 -0.48
N SER A 314 -23.55 11.35 -0.84
CA SER A 314 -22.29 10.86 -1.41
C SER A 314 -21.87 11.60 -2.68
N ASP A 315 -22.83 12.11 -3.47
CA ASP A 315 -22.52 12.96 -4.62
C ASP A 315 -21.93 14.30 -4.19
N ALA A 316 -22.36 14.85 -3.05
CA ALA A 316 -21.86 16.12 -2.52
C ALA A 316 -20.44 15.98 -1.99
N GLU A 317 -20.13 14.88 -1.28
CA GLU A 317 -18.77 14.56 -0.82
C GLU A 317 -17.78 14.46 -1.99
N VAL A 318 -18.18 13.81 -3.09
CA VAL A 318 -17.35 13.71 -4.29
C VAL A 318 -17.17 15.06 -4.96
N ALA A 319 -18.23 15.86 -5.08
CA ALA A 319 -18.15 17.19 -5.66
C ALA A 319 -17.26 18.14 -4.84
N GLU A 320 -17.28 18.04 -3.51
CA GLU A 320 -16.39 18.79 -2.61
C GLU A 320 -14.93 18.37 -2.78
N THR A 321 -14.67 17.07 -2.90
CA THR A 321 -13.31 16.54 -3.19
C THR A 321 -12.75 17.06 -4.51
N LEU A 322 -13.63 17.29 -5.49
CA LEU A 322 -13.30 17.87 -6.79
C LEU A 322 -13.29 19.41 -6.81
N LEU A 323 -13.46 20.05 -5.65
CA LEU A 323 -13.51 21.51 -5.48
C LEU A 323 -14.58 22.20 -6.35
N LEU A 324 -15.70 21.51 -6.59
CA LEU A 324 -16.80 22.05 -7.40
C LEU A 324 -17.68 22.99 -6.58
N THR A 325 -18.26 23.97 -7.25
CA THR A 325 -19.34 24.78 -6.66
C THR A 325 -20.62 23.95 -6.64
N VAL A 326 -21.13 23.67 -5.44
CA VAL A 326 -22.32 22.83 -5.24
C VAL A 326 -23.46 23.67 -4.63
N PRO A 327 -24.64 23.76 -5.26
CA PRO A 327 -25.85 24.22 -4.60
C PRO A 327 -26.30 23.16 -3.59
N ILE A 328 -26.14 23.43 -2.29
CA ILE A 328 -26.44 22.48 -1.21
C ILE A 328 -27.74 22.87 -0.49
N GLU A 329 -28.58 21.87 -0.23
CA GLU A 329 -29.82 21.97 0.56
C GLU A 329 -29.79 21.04 1.79
N ALA A 330 -30.62 21.33 2.80
CA ALA A 330 -30.77 20.50 3.99
C ALA A 330 -31.26 19.07 3.65
N PRO A 331 -30.84 18.02 4.39
CA PRO A 331 -31.19 16.64 4.08
C PRO A 331 -32.71 16.43 3.97
N PHE A 332 -33.15 15.75 2.91
CA PHE A 332 -34.56 15.42 2.63
C PHE A 332 -35.50 16.63 2.40
N ALA A 333 -35.02 17.86 2.47
CA ALA A 333 -35.82 19.04 2.21
C ALA A 333 -36.04 19.25 0.70
N PRO A 334 -37.20 19.79 0.28
CA PRO A 334 -37.38 20.31 -1.08
C PRO A 334 -36.37 21.43 -1.37
N LEU A 335 -35.89 21.51 -2.62
CA LEU A 335 -34.94 22.55 -3.02
C LEU A 335 -35.56 23.95 -2.91
N GLY A 336 -35.00 24.78 -2.02
CA GLY A 336 -35.41 26.16 -1.83
C GLY A 336 -35.14 27.06 -3.04
N PRO A 337 -35.79 28.23 -3.13
CA PRO A 337 -35.67 29.15 -4.27
C PRO A 337 -34.23 29.66 -4.49
N GLU A 338 -33.44 29.81 -3.42
CA GLU A 338 -32.04 30.22 -3.50
C GLU A 338 -31.16 29.14 -4.14
N VAL A 339 -31.25 27.90 -3.66
CA VAL A 339 -30.52 26.74 -4.18
C VAL A 339 -30.88 26.51 -5.65
N ARG A 340 -32.17 26.57 -5.99
CA ARG A 340 -32.66 26.51 -7.37
C ARG A 340 -32.13 27.65 -8.24
N GLY A 341 -31.99 28.86 -7.70
CA GLY A 341 -31.38 30.00 -8.38
C GLY A 341 -29.93 29.73 -8.78
N ARG A 342 -29.12 29.23 -7.85
CA ARG A 342 -27.71 28.85 -8.10
C ARG A 342 -27.60 27.69 -9.10
N HIS A 343 -28.46 26.68 -8.95
CA HIS A 343 -28.54 25.56 -9.88
C HIS A 343 -28.83 26.02 -11.33
N ARG A 344 -29.84 26.88 -11.53
CA ARG A 344 -30.15 27.45 -12.86
C ARG A 344 -29.02 28.29 -13.44
N ALA A 345 -28.28 29.02 -12.61
CA ALA A 345 -27.11 29.79 -13.08
C ALA A 345 -25.99 28.86 -13.60
N LEU A 346 -25.76 27.72 -12.94
CA LEU A 346 -24.80 26.71 -13.41
C LEU A 346 -25.28 26.02 -14.70
N LEU A 347 -26.58 25.74 -14.83
CA LEU A 347 -27.18 25.21 -16.06
C LEU A 347 -27.04 26.17 -17.25
N GLU A 348 -27.19 27.48 -17.04
CA GLU A 348 -27.00 28.50 -18.09
C GLU A 348 -25.56 28.54 -18.60
N ALA A 349 -24.59 28.37 -17.71
CA ALA A 349 -23.17 28.36 -18.07
C ALA A 349 -22.75 27.05 -18.79
N ALA A 350 -23.53 25.98 -18.68
CA ALA A 350 -23.16 24.65 -19.12
C ALA A 350 -23.11 24.51 -20.65
N LYS A 351 -22.04 23.87 -21.15
CA LYS A 351 -21.92 23.51 -22.58
C LYS A 351 -22.47 22.12 -22.90
N ALA A 352 -22.59 21.27 -21.89
CA ALA A 352 -23.24 19.97 -21.97
C ALA A 352 -23.86 19.63 -20.61
N ILE A 353 -24.93 18.84 -20.61
CA ILE A 353 -25.63 18.40 -19.41
C ILE A 353 -25.64 16.88 -19.38
N VAL A 354 -25.28 16.29 -18.25
CA VAL A 354 -25.34 14.84 -18.02
C VAL A 354 -26.30 14.57 -16.87
N VAL A 355 -27.32 13.75 -17.11
CA VAL A 355 -28.29 13.36 -16.08
C VAL A 355 -28.00 11.92 -15.68
N ALA A 356 -27.51 11.75 -14.44
CA ALA A 356 -27.23 10.47 -13.83
C ALA A 356 -28.54 9.68 -13.55
N PRO A 357 -28.48 8.34 -13.39
CA PRO A 357 -29.67 7.53 -13.12
C PRO A 357 -30.03 7.54 -11.63
N PHE A 358 -30.37 8.69 -11.08
CA PHE A 358 -30.74 8.84 -9.67
C PHE A 358 -32.24 8.63 -9.43
N ALA A 359 -32.60 8.27 -8.19
CA ALA A 359 -33.99 8.15 -7.78
C ALA A 359 -34.63 9.53 -7.62
N VAL A 360 -35.74 9.76 -8.32
CA VAL A 360 -36.46 11.05 -8.30
C VAL A 360 -37.59 10.99 -7.28
N GLY A 361 -37.61 11.96 -6.37
CA GLY A 361 -38.65 12.14 -5.36
C GLY A 361 -38.92 13.63 -5.09
N PRO A 362 -39.83 13.95 -4.15
CA PRO A 362 -40.25 15.33 -3.90
C PRO A 362 -39.10 16.28 -3.51
N SER A 363 -38.04 15.77 -2.88
CA SER A 363 -36.90 16.56 -2.43
C SER A 363 -35.95 16.99 -3.56
N ASN A 364 -35.91 16.25 -4.67
CA ASN A 364 -34.95 16.48 -5.77
C ASN A 364 -35.61 16.62 -7.16
N LEU A 365 -36.95 16.51 -7.26
CA LEU A 365 -37.68 16.69 -8.51
C LEU A 365 -37.39 18.04 -9.16
N ALA A 366 -37.27 19.09 -8.35
CA ALA A 366 -36.93 20.44 -8.81
C ALA A 366 -35.59 20.51 -9.56
N ASN A 367 -34.65 19.58 -9.31
CA ASN A 367 -33.37 19.46 -10.02
C ASN A 367 -33.61 19.10 -11.50
N LEU A 368 -34.63 18.29 -11.80
CA LEU A 368 -35.02 17.97 -13.17
C LEU A 368 -35.93 19.04 -13.78
N GLU A 369 -36.87 19.59 -13.02
CA GLU A 369 -37.76 20.67 -13.50
C GLU A 369 -36.97 21.88 -13.98
N ASP A 370 -35.97 22.31 -13.21
CA ASP A 370 -35.11 23.45 -13.57
C ASP A 370 -34.22 23.16 -14.78
N LEU A 371 -33.94 21.88 -15.09
CA LEU A 371 -33.16 21.46 -16.24
C LEU A 371 -33.96 21.45 -17.55
N VAL A 372 -35.27 21.17 -17.51
CA VAL A 372 -36.13 21.03 -18.72
C VAL A 372 -35.98 22.19 -19.71
N PRO A 373 -36.00 23.47 -19.31
CA PRO A 373 -35.85 24.59 -20.24
C PRO A 373 -34.48 24.64 -20.95
N PHE A 374 -33.44 24.06 -20.34
CA PHE A 374 -32.08 24.04 -20.88
C PHE A 374 -31.85 22.86 -21.81
N ALA A 375 -32.54 21.74 -21.58
CA ALA A 375 -32.40 20.54 -22.39
C ALA A 375 -32.73 20.73 -23.89
N ALA A 376 -33.52 21.77 -24.23
CA ALA A 376 -33.84 22.12 -25.61
C ALA A 376 -32.69 22.84 -26.35
N ARG A 377 -31.76 23.47 -25.63
CA ARG A 377 -30.69 24.32 -26.21
C ARG A 377 -29.27 23.85 -25.89
N THR A 378 -29.10 23.03 -24.85
CA THR A 378 -27.81 22.50 -24.41
C THR A 378 -27.81 20.97 -24.60
N PRO A 379 -26.79 20.39 -25.27
CA PRO A 379 -26.69 18.94 -25.45
C PRO A 379 -26.84 18.19 -24.12
N THR A 380 -27.89 17.38 -24.01
CA THR A 380 -28.27 16.69 -22.78
C THR A 380 -28.19 15.18 -22.96
N PHE A 381 -27.39 14.54 -22.11
CA PHE A 381 -27.14 13.10 -22.11
C PHE A 381 -27.83 12.46 -20.91
N LEU A 382 -28.81 11.61 -21.18
CA LEU A 382 -29.51 10.82 -20.16
C LEU A 382 -28.84 9.46 -20.02
N VAL A 383 -28.22 9.21 -18.87
CA VAL A 383 -27.59 7.92 -18.61
C VAL A 383 -28.65 6.91 -18.20
N ARG A 384 -28.83 5.87 -19.01
CA ARG A 384 -29.79 4.80 -18.74
C ARG A 384 -29.10 3.61 -18.11
N VAL A 385 -29.61 3.15 -16.97
CA VAL A 385 -29.27 1.83 -16.45
C VAL A 385 -30.15 0.83 -17.20
N PRO A 386 -29.59 -0.17 -17.91
CA PRO A 386 -30.40 -1.22 -18.51
C PRO A 386 -31.21 -1.91 -17.41
N PRO A 387 -32.49 -2.24 -17.64
CA PRO A 387 -33.29 -2.90 -16.62
C PRO A 387 -32.63 -4.23 -16.27
N THR A 388 -32.04 -4.30 -15.07
CA THR A 388 -31.55 -5.55 -14.49
C THR A 388 -32.71 -6.54 -14.49
N ARG A 389 -32.54 -7.70 -15.14
CA ARG A 389 -33.43 -8.85 -14.95
C ARG A 389 -33.56 -9.06 -13.45
N ARG A 390 -34.73 -8.77 -12.89
CA ARG A 390 -35.04 -8.95 -11.47
C ARG A 390 -34.73 -10.40 -11.10
N ALA A 391 -33.56 -10.63 -10.49
CA ALA A 391 -33.32 -11.81 -9.68
C ALA A 391 -34.36 -11.75 -8.55
N ARG A 392 -35.37 -12.60 -8.64
CA ARG A 392 -36.40 -12.77 -7.61
C ARG A 392 -35.74 -13.38 -6.37
N PHE A 393 -35.06 -12.57 -5.56
CA PHE A 393 -34.77 -12.90 -4.18
C PHE A 393 -35.98 -12.50 -3.33
N HIS A 394 -37.04 -13.30 -3.40
CA HIS A 394 -38.03 -13.36 -2.33
C HIS A 394 -38.11 -14.81 -1.89
N GLY A 395 -37.67 -15.05 -0.66
CA GLY A 395 -37.73 -16.35 -0.02
C GLY A 395 -39.15 -16.91 -0.07
N ARG A 396 -39.27 -18.12 -0.62
CA ARG A 396 -40.39 -19.02 -0.35
C ARG A 396 -39.82 -20.39 -0.02
N ILE A 397 -40.15 -20.81 1.19
CA ILE A 397 -40.04 -22.16 1.75
C ILE A 397 -40.56 -23.18 0.73
N PRO A 398 -39.92 -24.35 0.55
CA PRO A 398 -40.29 -25.29 -0.49
C PRO A 398 -41.58 -26.02 -0.12
N ARG A 399 -42.53 -26.04 -1.05
CA ARG A 399 -43.56 -27.07 -1.16
C ARG A 399 -43.73 -27.43 -2.63
N GLU A 400 -43.18 -28.57 -3.01
CA GLU A 400 -43.72 -29.38 -4.11
C GLU A 400 -44.87 -30.24 -3.56
N PRO A 401 -45.68 -30.91 -4.41
CA PRO A 401 -45.72 -30.92 -5.87
C PRO A 401 -47.12 -30.57 -6.42
N HIS A 402 -47.26 -30.37 -7.74
CA HIS A 402 -48.27 -31.07 -8.56
C HIS A 402 -48.11 -30.71 -10.04
N LEU A 403 -47.88 -31.75 -10.84
CA LEU A 403 -48.00 -31.77 -12.29
C LEU A 403 -49.42 -31.39 -12.74
N ARG A 404 -49.51 -30.57 -13.79
CA ARG A 404 -50.35 -30.84 -14.99
C ARG A 404 -50.10 -29.78 -16.08
N ALA A 405 -49.68 -30.25 -17.26
CA ALA A 405 -49.97 -29.60 -18.53
C ALA A 405 -51.45 -29.90 -18.89
N PRO A 406 -52.13 -29.10 -19.76
CA PRO A 406 -51.86 -29.22 -21.20
C PRO A 406 -52.01 -27.95 -22.06
N THR A 407 -51.36 -28.01 -23.21
CA THR A 407 -51.79 -27.54 -24.56
C THR A 407 -51.95 -26.05 -24.87
N ASN A 408 -50.98 -25.55 -25.64
CA ASN A 408 -51.08 -25.12 -27.04
C ASN A 408 -52.31 -24.31 -27.50
N ARG A 409 -52.05 -23.04 -27.84
CA ARG A 409 -52.67 -22.11 -28.85
C ARG A 409 -52.23 -20.72 -28.40
N GLY A 410 -51.35 -20.00 -29.09
CA GLY A 410 -51.52 -19.48 -30.44
C GLY A 410 -51.87 -17.99 -30.33
N GLY A 411 -51.14 -17.12 -31.02
CA GLY A 411 -51.61 -15.77 -31.36
C GLY A 411 -50.85 -14.59 -30.74
N ASP A 412 -50.11 -13.91 -31.62
CA ASP A 412 -50.10 -12.47 -31.86
C ASP A 412 -49.45 -11.46 -30.88
N ALA A 413 -48.33 -10.92 -31.38
CA ALA A 413 -48.16 -9.51 -31.77
C ALA A 413 -48.60 -8.41 -30.78
N ARG A 414 -47.62 -7.74 -30.16
CA ARG A 414 -47.06 -6.45 -30.61
C ARG A 414 -45.95 -6.00 -29.66
#